data_AF-A0A3A0G8A0-F1
#
_entry.id   AF-A0A3A0G8A0-F1
#
_cell.length_a   1.000
_cell.length_b   1.000
_cell.length_c   1.000
_cell.angle_alpha   90.00
_cell.angle_beta   90.00
_cell.angle_gamma   90.00
#
_symmetry.space_group_name_H-M   'P 1'
#
loop_
_entity.id
_entity.type
_entity.pdbx_description
1 polymer ?
#
loop_
_entity_poly.entity_id
_entity_poly.type
_entity_poly.pdbx_seq_one_letter_code
_entity_poly.pdbx_strand_id
1 'polypeptide(L)'
;MRAGAIANGWPSASPRCTATCCAPRSSATHATPDARSPRWPSRPTRWWSTRIAATSSRSSRTWPRSSRAGRIRSRRGAARPRASRRPLRRRPRRRSLEPGGATVIRRLALLFIAAAVPVALLAANVRLLASAAYLRWEYGRAHFPAAPGFTDGERLAVAVPSTLFILDDAPPEDLAALRHGGAPLYTEPEIAHLVDVQRRVRILVAAGIVGALVVGVALALAALGRTRTAAAAAAAVARGAWSTVALVAAIGIGVGTVWPWLFTAFHEVLFPPGTWQFADDSGLITLFPGVFWYDSAIALAGLTAVEALGLAGLAGWLRRRAAAGA
;
A
#
# COMPACT_ATOMS: atom_id res chain seq x y z
N MET A 1 44.93 22.46 -48.10
CA MET A 1 45.47 22.99 -49.38
C MET A 1 44.45 22.75 -50.48
N ARG A 2 44.08 23.83 -51.20
CA ARG A 2 43.36 23.93 -52.50
C ARG A 2 41.95 23.31 -52.57
N ALA A 3 40.85 24.08 -52.53
CA ALA A 3 40.33 25.12 -53.45
C ALA A 3 39.63 24.54 -54.70
N GLY A 4 38.36 24.93 -54.89
CA GLY A 4 37.56 24.70 -56.09
C GLY A 4 36.10 25.09 -55.90
N ALA A 5 35.77 26.37 -56.14
CA ALA A 5 34.43 26.91 -56.22
C ALA A 5 34.06 27.13 -57.69
N ILE A 6 32.85 26.78 -58.15
CA ILE A 6 32.14 27.43 -59.26
C ILE A 6 30.62 27.39 -59.00
N ALA A 7 29.98 28.50 -59.37
CA ALA A 7 28.64 28.98 -59.04
C ALA A 7 27.47 28.36 -59.85
N ASN A 8 26.26 28.85 -59.53
CA ASN A 8 25.08 29.15 -60.38
C ASN A 8 23.80 28.68 -59.64
N GLY A 9 22.71 29.42 -59.43
CA GLY A 9 22.24 30.74 -59.80
C GLY A 9 20.75 30.78 -59.38
N TRP A 10 20.30 31.84 -58.71
CA TRP A 10 18.89 32.11 -58.34
C TRP A 10 18.08 32.58 -59.56
N PRO A 11 16.73 32.49 -59.59
CA PRO A 11 15.90 33.56 -59.01
C PRO A 11 14.58 33.14 -58.31
N SER A 12 14.37 33.76 -57.15
CA SER A 12 13.18 34.47 -56.65
C SER A 12 11.80 34.30 -57.31
N ALA A 13 10.77 34.06 -56.47
CA ALA A 13 9.43 34.67 -56.61
C ALA A 13 8.74 34.81 -55.23
N SER A 14 8.37 36.04 -54.90
CA SER A 14 7.69 36.49 -53.66
C SER A 14 6.15 36.41 -53.79
N PRO A 15 5.38 36.61 -52.69
CA PRO A 15 3.96 36.27 -52.60
C PRO A 15 3.03 37.42 -53.00
N ARG A 16 1.79 37.10 -53.40
CA ARG A 16 0.73 38.08 -53.68
C ARG A 16 -0.17 38.30 -52.47
N CYS A 17 -0.25 39.56 -52.04
CA CYS A 17 -1.30 40.14 -51.21
C CYS A 17 -2.53 40.50 -52.06
N THR A 18 -3.73 40.34 -51.51
CA THR A 18 -4.92 41.13 -51.86
C THR A 18 -5.73 41.43 -50.60
N ALA A 19 -5.86 42.72 -50.27
CA ALA A 19 -6.89 43.33 -49.42
C ALA A 19 -8.19 43.51 -50.26
N THR A 20 -9.42 43.73 -49.81
CA THR A 20 -10.03 44.54 -48.73
C THR A 20 -11.53 44.21 -48.71
N CYS A 21 -12.25 44.25 -47.57
CA CYS A 21 -13.60 44.85 -47.46
C CYS A 21 -14.19 44.83 -46.01
N CYS A 22 -14.43 46.05 -45.51
CA CYS A 22 -15.48 46.55 -44.60
C CYS A 22 -15.82 45.87 -43.25
N ALA A 23 -15.66 46.67 -42.19
CA ALA A 23 -16.33 46.56 -40.88
C ALA A 23 -17.76 47.13 -40.92
N PRO A 24 -18.56 46.99 -39.83
CA PRO A 24 -18.59 48.09 -38.86
C PRO A 24 -18.60 47.67 -37.37
N ARG A 25 -18.30 48.66 -36.53
CA ARG A 25 -18.23 48.65 -35.06
C ARG A 25 -19.62 48.68 -34.41
N SER A 26 -19.71 48.17 -33.18
CA SER A 26 -20.64 48.64 -32.15
C SER A 26 -20.01 48.53 -30.75
N SER A 27 -19.87 49.69 -30.11
CA SER A 27 -19.67 49.98 -28.68
C SER A 27 -20.81 49.35 -27.85
N ALA A 28 -20.82 49.13 -26.53
CA ALA A 28 -20.06 49.53 -25.33
C ALA A 28 -20.28 48.37 -24.30
N THR A 29 -19.65 48.24 -23.12
CA THR A 29 -19.62 49.18 -21.98
C THR A 29 -18.74 48.56 -20.89
N HIS A 30 -18.12 49.43 -20.10
CA HIS A 30 -17.30 49.14 -18.92
C HIS A 30 -18.01 48.33 -17.81
N ALA A 31 -17.26 47.44 -17.16
CA ALA A 31 -17.32 47.23 -15.72
C ALA A 31 -16.02 46.54 -15.22
N THR A 32 -15.19 47.29 -14.51
CA THR A 32 -14.12 46.77 -13.64
C THR A 32 -14.70 46.39 -12.29
N PRO A 33 -14.17 45.34 -11.65
CA PRO A 33 -13.95 45.43 -10.21
C PRO A 33 -12.50 45.12 -9.81
N ASP A 34 -12.04 45.99 -8.93
CA ASP A 34 -10.79 46.05 -8.17
C ASP A 34 -10.37 44.68 -7.59
N ALA A 35 -9.37 44.02 -8.18
CA ALA A 35 -8.75 42.82 -7.61
C ALA A 35 -7.45 43.21 -6.88
N ARG A 36 -7.60 43.70 -5.65
CA ARG A 36 -6.50 43.77 -4.69
C ARG A 36 -6.02 42.36 -4.38
N SER A 37 -4.82 42.07 -4.84
CA SER A 37 -4.00 40.93 -4.42
C SER A 37 -3.95 40.73 -2.90
N PRO A 38 -4.14 39.50 -2.39
CA PRO A 38 -3.55 39.11 -1.12
C PRO A 38 -2.15 38.53 -1.37
N ARG A 39 -1.12 39.29 -0.97
CA ARG A 39 0.24 38.78 -0.80
C ARG A 39 0.22 37.76 0.34
N TRP A 40 0.59 36.50 0.06
CA TRP A 40 0.87 35.53 1.10
C TRP A 40 2.33 35.65 1.55
N PRO A 41 2.60 35.77 2.86
CA PRO A 41 3.94 35.95 3.36
C PRO A 41 4.72 34.63 3.36
N SER A 42 6.03 34.80 3.17
CA SER A 42 7.12 33.85 3.37
C SER A 42 7.06 33.15 4.74
N ARG A 43 7.45 31.86 4.77
CA ARG A 43 7.87 31.06 5.95
C ARG A 43 8.83 31.85 6.89
N PRO A 44 9.21 31.43 8.14
CA PRO A 44 9.15 30.07 8.76
C PRO A 44 8.90 30.03 10.31
N THR A 45 8.73 28.84 10.92
CA THR A 45 9.23 28.47 12.28
C THR A 45 8.94 26.99 12.58
N ARG A 46 9.95 26.10 12.66
CA ARG A 46 10.65 25.64 13.88
C ARG A 46 9.73 25.22 15.03
N TRP A 47 9.62 23.90 15.26
CA TRP A 47 9.48 23.33 16.61
C TRP A 47 10.30 22.04 16.74
N TRP A 48 11.26 22.10 17.65
CA TRP A 48 11.97 20.97 18.26
C TRP A 48 11.63 21.01 19.77
N SER A 49 12.03 19.95 20.47
CA SER A 49 12.23 19.84 21.93
C SER A 49 11.08 19.29 22.77
N THR A 50 11.20 17.98 23.01
CA THR A 50 11.24 17.36 24.34
C THR A 50 11.59 18.32 25.48
N ARG A 51 10.79 18.27 26.55
CA ARG A 51 11.31 18.44 27.92
C ARG A 51 10.49 17.63 28.92
N ILE A 52 11.20 16.73 29.58
CA ILE A 52 10.81 16.01 30.79
C ILE A 52 10.78 17.01 31.95
N ALA A 53 9.76 16.93 32.80
CA ALA A 53 9.86 17.37 34.18
C ALA A 53 9.13 16.37 35.07
N ALA A 54 9.90 15.75 35.95
CA ALA A 54 9.43 14.91 37.03
C ALA A 54 8.70 15.73 38.09
N THR A 55 7.76 15.11 38.78
CA THR A 55 7.49 15.48 40.17
C THR A 55 7.13 14.22 40.96
N SER A 56 8.00 13.98 41.93
CA SER A 56 7.89 12.98 42.98
C SER A 56 6.67 13.19 43.87
N SER A 57 6.07 12.11 44.33
CA SER A 57 5.62 12.07 45.73
C SER A 57 5.90 10.70 46.34
N ARG A 58 6.67 10.75 47.43
CA ARG A 58 6.88 9.67 48.40
C ARG A 58 5.56 9.37 49.09
N SER A 59 5.31 8.10 49.37
CA SER A 59 4.55 7.70 50.56
C SER A 59 5.04 6.35 51.04
N SER A 60 5.78 6.42 52.14
CA SER A 60 6.23 5.35 53.02
C SER A 60 5.11 4.55 53.67
N ARG A 61 5.49 3.40 54.24
CA ARG A 61 4.91 2.64 55.39
C ARG A 61 4.29 1.31 54.99
N THR A 62 4.44 0.19 55.70
CA THR A 62 5.27 -0.26 56.82
C THR A 62 5.03 -1.77 56.90
N TRP A 63 6.05 -2.54 57.25
CA TRP A 63 5.90 -3.93 57.70
C TRP A 63 5.32 -3.97 59.13
N PRO A 64 4.68 -5.08 59.50
CA PRO A 64 4.90 -5.62 60.85
C PRO A 64 5.39 -7.06 60.84
N ARG A 65 6.30 -7.33 61.78
CA ARG A 65 6.75 -8.66 62.23
C ARG A 65 5.92 -9.12 63.43
N SER A 66 5.99 -10.45 63.63
CA SER A 66 5.85 -11.20 64.89
C SER A 66 4.41 -11.46 65.34
N SER A 67 4.04 -12.54 66.04
CA SER A 67 4.68 -13.80 66.43
C SER A 67 3.60 -14.66 67.15
N ARG A 68 3.98 -15.90 67.52
CA ARG A 68 3.24 -16.92 68.32
C ARG A 68 2.27 -17.79 67.53
N ALA A 69 2.03 -19.05 67.87
CA ALA A 69 2.71 -20.10 68.64
C ALA A 69 1.76 -21.29 68.53
N GLY A 70 2.22 -22.52 68.25
CA GLY A 70 1.27 -23.62 68.07
C GLY A 70 1.85 -25.01 67.88
N ARG A 71 2.31 -25.60 68.99
CA ARG A 71 2.08 -27.01 69.38
C ARG A 71 2.68 -28.15 68.51
N ILE A 72 3.82 -28.64 68.99
CA ILE A 72 4.10 -30.03 69.43
C ILE A 72 3.29 -31.15 68.75
N ARG A 73 3.99 -32.03 68.02
CA ARG A 73 3.87 -33.49 68.25
C ARG A 73 5.14 -34.24 67.84
N SER A 74 5.63 -35.02 68.80
CA SER A 74 6.74 -35.96 68.71
C SER A 74 6.38 -37.18 67.85
N ARG A 75 7.37 -37.76 67.17
CA ARG A 75 7.76 -39.16 67.40
C ARG A 75 9.04 -39.57 66.67
N ARG A 76 9.82 -40.31 67.45
CA ARG A 76 11.10 -40.95 67.18
C ARG A 76 11.06 -41.93 66.01
N GLY A 77 12.21 -42.04 65.34
CA GLY A 77 12.89 -43.32 65.13
C GLY A 77 12.49 -44.12 63.89
N ALA A 78 13.40 -44.18 62.92
CA ALA A 78 13.98 -45.44 62.42
C ALA A 78 14.94 -45.11 61.27
N ALA A 79 16.23 -45.23 61.53
CA ALA A 79 17.23 -45.38 60.49
C ALA A 79 16.89 -46.65 59.69
N ARG A 80 16.66 -46.50 58.38
CA ARG A 80 16.55 -47.61 57.43
C ARG A 80 17.79 -47.65 56.53
N PRO A 81 18.23 -48.84 56.10
CA PRO A 81 19.54 -49.02 55.48
C PRO A 81 19.62 -48.35 54.12
N ARG A 82 20.83 -47.90 53.77
CA ARG A 82 21.23 -47.46 52.43
C ARG A 82 20.82 -48.51 51.39
N ALA A 83 19.71 -48.26 50.69
CA ALA A 83 19.46 -48.89 49.42
C ALA A 83 20.52 -48.37 48.43
N SER A 84 21.30 -49.28 47.88
CA SER A 84 22.27 -49.03 46.82
C SER A 84 21.58 -48.27 45.68
N ARG A 85 21.91 -46.98 45.56
CA ARG A 85 21.58 -46.18 44.37
C ARG A 85 22.38 -46.76 43.20
N ARG A 86 21.83 -47.78 42.53
CA ARG A 86 22.23 -48.09 41.16
C ARG A 86 22.08 -46.79 40.38
N PRO A 87 23.14 -46.27 39.73
CA PRO A 87 22.95 -45.15 38.82
C PRO A 87 21.97 -45.64 37.75
N LEU A 88 20.78 -45.03 37.71
CA LEU A 88 19.92 -45.13 36.55
C LEU A 88 20.79 -44.69 35.38
N ARG A 89 21.24 -45.66 34.58
CA ARG A 89 21.87 -45.41 33.29
C ARG A 89 20.92 -44.47 32.58
N ARG A 90 21.27 -43.18 32.53
CA ARG A 90 20.60 -42.20 31.68
C ARG A 90 20.69 -42.82 30.29
N ARG A 91 19.59 -43.38 29.80
CA ARG A 91 19.50 -43.80 28.41
C ARG A 91 19.97 -42.58 27.62
N PRO A 92 21.00 -42.70 26.76
CA PRO A 92 21.41 -41.59 25.94
C PRO A 92 20.14 -41.18 25.21
N ARG A 93 19.71 -39.93 25.44
CA ARG A 93 18.59 -39.31 24.76
C ARG A 93 18.92 -39.52 23.28
N ARG A 94 18.27 -40.48 22.61
CA ARG A 94 18.40 -40.66 21.17
C ARG A 94 17.96 -39.31 20.64
N ARG A 95 18.94 -38.48 20.28
CA ARG A 95 18.74 -37.29 19.46
C ARG A 95 18.27 -37.91 18.16
N SER A 96 16.95 -38.04 18.01
CA SER A 96 16.36 -38.29 16.71
C SER A 96 16.92 -37.17 15.86
N LEU A 97 17.83 -37.55 14.96
CA LEU A 97 18.23 -36.73 13.84
C LEU A 97 16.96 -36.65 12.99
N GLU A 98 16.02 -35.78 13.40
CA GLU A 98 15.00 -35.30 12.49
C GLU A 98 15.78 -34.81 11.27
N PRO A 99 15.64 -35.43 10.09
CA PRO A 99 16.43 -35.04 8.93
C PRO A 99 16.18 -33.55 8.73
N GLY A 100 17.23 -32.73 8.83
CA GLY A 100 17.12 -31.27 8.95
C GLY A 100 16.20 -30.62 7.90
N GLY A 101 16.04 -31.29 6.74
CA GLY A 101 15.10 -30.94 5.68
C GLY A 101 13.64 -30.76 6.14
N ALA A 102 13.09 -31.62 7.01
CA ALA A 102 11.70 -31.49 7.47
C ALA A 102 11.47 -30.21 8.28
N THR A 103 12.48 -29.78 9.05
CA THR A 103 12.43 -28.52 9.81
C THR A 103 12.60 -27.31 8.89
N VAL A 104 13.44 -27.41 7.86
CA VAL A 104 13.62 -26.34 6.85
C VAL A 104 12.34 -26.13 6.04
N ILE A 105 11.76 -27.20 5.49
CA ILE A 105 10.51 -27.13 4.71
C ILE A 105 9.40 -26.48 5.53
N ARG A 106 9.24 -26.89 6.80
CA ARG A 106 8.25 -26.27 7.69
C ARG A 106 8.49 -24.77 7.89
N ARG A 107 9.75 -24.34 8.07
CA ARG A 107 10.06 -22.90 8.23
C ARG A 107 9.73 -22.12 6.96
N LEU A 108 10.08 -22.66 5.79
CA LEU A 108 9.77 -22.04 4.50
C LEU A 108 8.27 -21.94 4.28
N ALA A 109 7.50 -22.99 4.58
CA ALA A 109 6.04 -22.96 4.49
C ALA A 109 5.43 -21.89 5.41
N LEU A 110 5.91 -21.77 6.66
CA LEU A 110 5.45 -20.73 7.58
C LEU A 110 5.84 -19.32 7.14
N LEU A 111 7.02 -19.15 6.53
CA LEU A 111 7.43 -17.87 5.94
C LEU A 111 6.55 -17.51 4.75
N PHE A 112 6.26 -18.49 3.89
CA PHE A 112 5.38 -18.32 2.73
C PHE A 112 3.97 -17.92 3.16
N ILE A 113 3.39 -18.56 4.18
CA ILE A 113 2.09 -18.15 4.75
C ILE A 113 2.15 -16.70 5.26
N ALA A 114 3.22 -16.32 5.95
CA ALA A 114 3.36 -14.95 6.46
C ALA A 114 3.51 -13.92 5.32
N ALA A 115 4.25 -14.25 4.27
CA ALA A 115 4.44 -13.39 3.09
C ALA A 115 3.19 -13.31 2.20
N ALA A 116 2.35 -14.34 2.20
CA ALA A 116 1.08 -14.35 1.47
C ALA A 116 0.09 -13.30 1.99
N VAL A 117 0.15 -12.95 3.28
CA VAL A 117 -0.76 -11.97 3.92
C VAL A 117 -0.70 -10.59 3.26
N PRO A 118 0.45 -9.88 3.21
CA PRO A 118 0.49 -8.55 2.58
C PRO A 118 0.09 -8.58 1.11
N VAL A 119 0.47 -9.63 0.36
CA VAL A 119 0.13 -9.74 -1.06
C VAL A 119 -1.38 -9.90 -1.27
N ALA A 120 -2.03 -10.75 -0.47
CA ALA A 120 -3.47 -10.96 -0.55
C ALA A 120 -4.27 -9.69 -0.22
N LEU A 121 -3.89 -8.99 0.86
CA LEU A 121 -4.57 -7.76 1.28
C LEU A 121 -4.36 -6.61 0.28
N LEU A 122 -3.12 -6.43 -0.22
CA LEU A 122 -2.84 -5.42 -1.23
C LEU A 122 -3.60 -5.68 -2.52
N ALA A 123 -3.65 -6.92 -3.00
CA ALA A 123 -4.42 -7.27 -4.20
C ALA A 123 -5.92 -6.99 -4.05
N ALA A 124 -6.50 -7.33 -2.89
CA ALA A 124 -7.91 -7.05 -2.60
C ALA A 124 -8.20 -5.54 -2.62
N ASN A 125 -7.37 -4.75 -1.92
CA ASN A 125 -7.55 -3.30 -1.85
C ASN A 125 -7.25 -2.58 -3.17
N VAL A 126 -6.25 -3.01 -3.94
CA VAL A 126 -6.01 -2.46 -5.28
C VAL A 126 -7.21 -2.72 -6.18
N ARG A 127 -7.81 -3.93 -6.14
CA ARG A 127 -9.03 -4.22 -6.92
C ARG A 127 -10.23 -3.36 -6.47
N LEU A 128 -10.36 -3.12 -5.16
CA LEU A 128 -11.40 -2.25 -4.61
C LEU A 128 -11.21 -0.79 -5.07
N LEU A 129 -10.00 -0.25 -4.98
CA LEU A 129 -9.68 1.13 -5.32
C LEU A 129 -9.62 1.38 -6.83
N ALA A 130 -9.29 0.36 -7.63
CA ALA A 130 -9.41 0.40 -9.08
C ALA A 130 -10.83 0.03 -9.56
N SER A 131 -11.87 0.17 -8.72
CA SER A 131 -13.25 -0.10 -9.11
C SER A 131 -13.97 1.18 -9.55
N ALA A 132 -14.95 1.03 -10.43
CA ALA A 132 -15.84 2.12 -10.82
C ALA A 132 -16.67 2.67 -9.63
N ALA A 133 -16.85 1.88 -8.56
CA ALA A 133 -17.55 2.34 -7.35
C ALA A 133 -16.68 3.33 -6.57
N TYR A 134 -15.40 2.99 -6.36
CA TYR A 134 -14.45 3.89 -5.72
C TYR A 134 -14.24 5.17 -6.54
N LEU A 135 -14.07 5.04 -7.86
CA LEU A 135 -13.89 6.20 -8.74
C LEU A 135 -15.06 7.19 -8.65
N ARG A 136 -16.31 6.69 -8.68
CA ARG A 136 -17.51 7.53 -8.52
C ARG A 136 -17.57 8.21 -7.16
N TRP A 137 -17.21 7.48 -6.09
CA TRP A 137 -17.16 8.03 -4.75
C TRP A 137 -16.10 9.13 -4.63
N GLU A 138 -14.91 8.90 -5.17
CA GLU A 138 -13.78 9.83 -5.09
C GLU A 138 -14.05 11.11 -5.88
N TYR A 139 -14.55 10.99 -7.12
CA TYR A 139 -14.93 12.15 -7.95
C TYR A 139 -16.10 12.94 -7.35
N GLY A 140 -16.97 12.29 -6.57
CA GLY A 140 -18.10 12.94 -5.90
C GLY A 140 -17.72 13.73 -4.65
N ARG A 141 -16.45 13.73 -4.21
CA ARG A 141 -16.05 14.49 -3.02
C ARG A 141 -16.02 15.99 -3.32
N ALA A 142 -16.53 16.80 -2.40
CA ALA A 142 -16.64 18.25 -2.54
C ALA A 142 -15.30 18.98 -2.81
N HIS A 143 -14.18 18.37 -2.43
CA HIS A 143 -12.84 18.94 -2.59
C HIS A 143 -12.05 18.29 -3.73
N PHE A 144 -12.67 17.39 -4.50
CA PHE A 144 -12.00 16.75 -5.62
C PHE A 144 -11.84 17.74 -6.77
N PRO A 145 -10.63 17.88 -7.37
CA PRO A 145 -10.38 18.89 -8.38
C PRO A 145 -11.19 18.63 -9.65
N ALA A 146 -11.78 19.69 -10.21
CA ALA A 146 -12.39 19.66 -11.53
C ALA A 146 -11.35 19.29 -12.60
N ALA A 147 -11.78 18.61 -13.66
CA ALA A 147 -10.94 18.28 -14.80
C ALA A 147 -11.08 19.38 -15.86
N PRO A 148 -10.00 20.14 -16.18
CA PRO A 148 -10.07 21.15 -17.23
C PRO A 148 -10.57 20.56 -18.56
N GLY A 149 -11.57 21.19 -19.16
CA GLY A 149 -12.16 20.73 -20.42
C GLY A 149 -13.25 19.66 -20.29
N PHE A 150 -13.51 19.12 -19.10
CA PHE A 150 -14.55 18.12 -18.87
C PHE A 150 -15.62 18.63 -17.90
N THR A 151 -16.89 18.34 -18.22
CA THR A 151 -17.91 18.26 -17.17
C THR A 151 -17.71 17.00 -16.32
N ASP A 152 -18.25 16.96 -15.10
CA ASP A 152 -18.12 15.78 -14.23
C ASP A 152 -18.67 14.50 -14.88
N GLY A 153 -19.78 14.64 -15.62
CA GLY A 153 -20.39 13.53 -16.37
C GLY A 153 -19.50 13.02 -17.50
N GLU A 154 -18.93 13.91 -18.30
CA GLU A 154 -18.02 13.56 -19.40
C GLU A 154 -16.75 12.91 -18.87
N ARG A 155 -16.16 13.49 -17.82
CA ARG A 155 -14.97 12.94 -17.16
C ARG A 155 -15.21 11.51 -16.71
N LEU A 156 -16.32 11.28 -16.00
CA LEU A 156 -16.67 9.96 -15.49
C LEU A 156 -16.95 8.97 -16.62
N ALA A 157 -17.60 9.41 -17.70
CA ALA A 157 -17.93 8.57 -18.85
C ALA A 157 -16.69 7.97 -19.53
N VAL A 158 -15.56 8.69 -19.54
CA VAL A 158 -14.30 8.18 -20.10
C VAL A 158 -13.37 7.58 -19.04
N ALA A 159 -13.39 8.06 -17.80
CA ALA A 159 -12.52 7.53 -16.74
C ALA A 159 -12.94 6.13 -16.25
N VAL A 160 -14.25 5.82 -16.27
CA VAL A 160 -14.76 4.49 -15.88
C VAL A 160 -14.23 3.39 -16.82
N PRO A 161 -14.38 3.48 -18.15
CA PRO A 161 -13.77 2.53 -19.08
C PRO A 161 -12.25 2.38 -18.89
N SER A 162 -11.52 3.48 -18.73
CA SER A 162 -10.06 3.43 -18.48
C SER A 162 -9.70 2.68 -17.20
N THR A 163 -10.54 2.79 -16.17
CA THR A 163 -10.35 2.08 -14.91
C THR A 163 -10.69 0.59 -15.04
N LEU A 164 -11.77 0.26 -15.74
CA LEU A 164 -12.16 -1.13 -16.01
C LEU A 164 -11.10 -1.84 -16.86
N PHE A 165 -10.52 -1.16 -17.84
CA PHE A 165 -9.40 -1.67 -18.63
C PHE A 165 -8.26 -2.20 -17.75
N ILE A 166 -7.94 -1.56 -16.62
CA ILE A 166 -6.88 -2.03 -15.71
C ILE A 166 -7.22 -3.34 -15.01
N LEU A 167 -8.50 -3.58 -14.74
CA LEU A 167 -8.99 -4.76 -14.01
C LEU A 167 -9.32 -5.94 -14.92
N ASP A 168 -9.74 -5.66 -16.14
CA ASP A 168 -10.20 -6.63 -17.12
C ASP A 168 -9.06 -7.00 -18.09
N ASP A 169 -9.20 -8.10 -18.83
CA ASP A 169 -8.29 -8.46 -19.92
C ASP A 169 -8.69 -7.73 -21.22
N ALA A 170 -8.92 -6.42 -21.09
CA ALA A 170 -9.33 -5.57 -22.19
C ALA A 170 -8.14 -5.24 -23.08
N PRO A 171 -8.33 -5.24 -24.41
CA PRO A 171 -7.23 -5.02 -25.33
C PRO A 171 -7.00 -3.48 -25.55
N PRO A 172 -5.78 -3.03 -25.91
CA PRO A 172 -5.41 -1.60 -25.91
C PRO A 172 -6.24 -0.69 -26.84
N GLU A 173 -6.94 -1.27 -27.80
CA GLU A 173 -7.79 -0.62 -28.79
C GLU A 173 -9.02 -0.01 -28.12
N ASP A 174 -9.47 -0.58 -27.01
CA ASP A 174 -10.55 -0.02 -26.18
C ASP A 174 -10.15 1.36 -25.64
N LEU A 175 -8.89 1.54 -25.21
CA LEU A 175 -8.36 2.84 -24.80
C LEU A 175 -8.16 3.77 -26.00
N ALA A 176 -7.66 3.25 -27.13
CA ALA A 176 -7.46 4.04 -28.35
C ALA A 176 -8.77 4.54 -28.98
N ALA A 177 -9.88 3.84 -28.71
CA ALA A 177 -11.22 4.20 -29.15
C ALA A 177 -11.83 5.33 -28.30
N LEU A 178 -11.31 5.61 -27.10
CA LEU A 178 -11.82 6.71 -26.28
C LEU A 178 -11.53 8.07 -26.93
N ARG A 179 -12.53 8.95 -26.92
CA ARG A 179 -12.49 10.26 -27.54
C ARG A 179 -13.02 11.32 -26.60
N HIS A 180 -12.48 12.53 -26.70
CA HIS A 180 -12.99 13.73 -26.05
C HIS A 180 -12.86 14.92 -27.00
N GLY A 181 -13.91 15.74 -27.14
CA GLY A 181 -13.91 16.88 -28.05
C GLY A 181 -13.65 16.54 -29.53
N GLY A 182 -13.94 15.30 -29.96
CA GLY A 182 -13.67 14.82 -31.33
C GLY A 182 -12.24 14.33 -31.58
N ALA A 183 -11.35 14.41 -30.59
CA ALA A 183 -9.97 13.94 -30.67
C ALA A 183 -9.75 12.65 -29.83
N PRO A 184 -8.72 11.84 -30.13
CA PRO A 184 -8.26 10.77 -29.23
C PRO A 184 -8.06 11.29 -27.80
N LEU A 185 -8.57 10.56 -26.82
CA LEU A 185 -8.41 10.92 -25.41
C LEU A 185 -6.97 10.73 -24.93
N TYR A 186 -6.35 9.62 -25.33
CA TYR A 186 -5.00 9.25 -24.93
C TYR A 186 -4.06 9.26 -26.13
N THR A 187 -2.83 9.67 -25.87
CA THR A 187 -1.68 9.50 -26.76
C THR A 187 -1.18 8.05 -26.73
N GLU A 188 -0.41 7.64 -27.75
CA GLU A 188 0.19 6.29 -27.78
C GLU A 188 1.06 5.98 -26.54
N PRO A 189 1.90 6.90 -26.03
CA PRO A 189 2.65 6.66 -24.79
C PRO A 189 1.76 6.48 -23.55
N GLU A 190 0.64 7.21 -23.43
CA GLU A 190 -0.31 7.05 -22.32
C GLU A 190 -0.98 5.67 -22.35
N ILE A 191 -1.37 5.20 -23.55
CA ILE A 191 -1.95 3.86 -23.73
C ILE A 191 -0.91 2.79 -23.35
N ALA A 192 0.33 2.92 -23.82
CA ALA A 192 1.40 1.99 -23.48
C ALA A 192 1.64 1.91 -21.96
N HIS A 193 1.59 3.05 -21.27
CA HIS A 193 1.69 3.08 -19.81
C HIS A 193 0.51 2.37 -19.12
N LEU A 194 -0.73 2.62 -19.55
CA LEU A 194 -1.91 1.94 -18.99
C LEU A 194 -1.84 0.43 -19.22
N VAL A 195 -1.31 -0.03 -20.36
CA VAL A 195 -1.05 -1.46 -20.63
C VAL A 195 -0.02 -2.03 -19.64
N ASP A 196 1.06 -1.30 -19.35
CA ASP A 196 2.03 -1.71 -18.33
C ASP A 196 1.38 -1.81 -16.94
N VAL A 197 0.56 -0.82 -16.56
CA VAL A 197 -0.20 -0.82 -15.30
C VAL A 197 -1.13 -2.04 -15.23
N GLN A 198 -1.92 -2.32 -16.28
CA GLN A 198 -2.79 -3.49 -16.36
C GLN A 198 -1.99 -4.78 -16.11
N ARG A 199 -0.83 -4.93 -16.75
CA ARG A 199 0.04 -6.10 -16.56
C ARG A 199 0.50 -6.24 -15.10
N ARG A 200 0.93 -5.14 -14.45
CA ARG A 200 1.36 -5.17 -13.04
C ARG A 200 0.19 -5.52 -12.11
N VAL A 201 -0.98 -4.93 -12.33
CA VAL A 201 -2.18 -5.20 -11.54
C VAL A 201 -2.62 -6.65 -11.70
N ARG A 202 -2.60 -7.22 -12.92
CA ARG A 202 -2.92 -8.63 -13.17
C ARG A 202 -1.99 -9.58 -12.42
N ILE A 203 -0.68 -9.32 -12.45
CA ILE A 203 0.30 -10.12 -11.69
C ILE A 203 0.01 -10.05 -10.18
N LEU A 204 -0.25 -8.84 -9.66
CA LEU A 204 -0.59 -8.64 -8.25
C LEU A 204 -1.88 -9.38 -7.88
N VAL A 205 -2.94 -9.27 -8.69
CA VAL A 205 -4.22 -9.95 -8.44
C VAL A 205 -4.06 -11.46 -8.48
N ALA A 206 -3.34 -12.02 -9.45
CA ALA A 206 -3.07 -13.45 -9.53
C ALA A 206 -2.29 -13.95 -8.29
N ALA A 207 -1.22 -13.25 -7.90
CA ALA A 207 -0.46 -13.56 -6.69
C ALA A 207 -1.33 -13.40 -5.42
N GLY A 208 -2.21 -12.41 -5.40
CA GLY A 208 -3.16 -12.14 -4.32
C GLY A 208 -4.18 -13.26 -4.14
N ILE A 209 -4.72 -13.82 -5.22
CA ILE A 209 -5.63 -14.97 -5.19
C ILE A 209 -4.92 -16.17 -4.56
N VAL A 210 -3.71 -16.49 -5.01
CA VAL A 210 -2.91 -17.57 -4.42
C VAL A 210 -2.63 -17.29 -2.95
N GLY A 211 -2.25 -16.06 -2.61
CA GLY A 211 -2.01 -15.64 -1.23
C GLY A 211 -3.25 -15.80 -0.34
N ALA A 212 -4.42 -15.39 -0.83
CA ALA A 212 -5.70 -15.51 -0.13
C ALA A 212 -6.06 -16.97 0.11
N LEU A 213 -5.85 -17.86 -0.86
CA LEU A 213 -6.05 -19.30 -0.71
C LEU A 213 -5.11 -19.89 0.36
N VAL A 214 -3.83 -19.52 0.34
CA VAL A 214 -2.84 -19.97 1.33
C VAL A 214 -3.21 -19.52 2.75
N VAL A 215 -3.59 -18.25 2.91
CA VAL A 215 -4.04 -17.70 4.20
C VAL A 215 -5.34 -18.38 4.64
N GLY A 216 -6.31 -18.55 3.73
CA GLY A 216 -7.58 -19.23 4.00
C GLY A 216 -7.39 -20.66 4.47
N VAL A 217 -6.54 -21.44 3.80
CA VAL A 217 -6.19 -22.82 4.21
C VAL A 217 -5.51 -22.81 5.58
N ALA A 218 -4.57 -21.90 5.84
CA ALA A 218 -3.90 -21.79 7.13
C ALA A 218 -4.89 -21.47 8.28
N LEU A 219 -5.87 -20.60 8.02
CA LEU A 219 -6.94 -20.27 8.97
C LEU A 219 -7.90 -21.45 9.17
N ALA A 220 -8.29 -22.15 8.10
CA ALA A 220 -9.15 -23.34 8.18
C ALA A 220 -8.49 -24.46 9.00
N LEU A 221 -7.20 -24.74 8.75
CA LEU A 221 -6.41 -25.67 9.54
C LEU A 221 -6.36 -25.27 11.01
N ALA A 222 -6.24 -23.98 11.31
CA ALA A 222 -6.25 -23.47 12.68
C ALA A 222 -7.62 -23.52 13.36
N ALA A 223 -8.70 -23.35 12.61
CA ALA A 223 -10.07 -23.39 13.12
C ALA A 223 -10.54 -24.82 13.41
N LEU A 224 -10.17 -25.78 12.56
CA LEU A 224 -10.57 -27.17 12.67
C LEU A 224 -9.58 -28.02 13.49
N GLY A 225 -8.30 -27.66 13.47
CA GLY A 225 -7.22 -28.42 14.09
C GLY A 225 -6.91 -27.98 15.51
N ARG A 226 -6.78 -28.97 16.42
CA ARG A 226 -6.24 -28.78 17.77
C ARG A 226 -4.83 -29.37 17.88
N THR A 227 -3.94 -28.91 17.01
CA THR A 227 -2.56 -29.43 16.93
C THR A 227 -1.53 -28.31 16.98
N ARG A 228 -0.27 -28.67 17.28
CA ARG A 228 0.86 -27.73 17.21
C ARG A 228 1.07 -27.16 15.81
N THR A 229 0.72 -27.90 14.76
CA THR A 229 0.81 -27.45 13.37
C THR A 229 -0.26 -26.40 13.07
N ALA A 230 -1.50 -26.64 13.49
CA ALA A 230 -2.61 -25.70 13.39
C ALA A 230 -2.29 -24.38 14.12
N ALA A 231 -1.77 -24.46 15.35
CA ALA A 231 -1.32 -23.29 16.10
C ALA A 231 -0.15 -22.55 15.42
N ALA A 232 0.78 -23.27 14.78
CA ALA A 232 1.89 -22.67 14.06
C ALA A 232 1.44 -21.94 12.78
N ALA A 233 0.47 -22.48 12.05
CA ALA A 233 -0.11 -21.85 10.87
C ALA A 233 -0.80 -20.52 11.24
N ALA A 234 -1.64 -20.53 12.29
CA ALA A 234 -2.24 -19.30 12.81
C ALA A 234 -1.18 -18.29 13.28
N ALA A 235 -0.10 -18.75 13.92
CA ALA A 235 1.01 -17.88 14.29
C ALA A 235 1.75 -17.28 13.09
N ALA A 236 1.82 -17.98 11.95
CA ALA A 236 2.38 -17.43 10.72
C ALA A 236 1.49 -16.34 10.12
N VAL A 237 0.18 -16.58 10.04
CA VAL A 237 -0.78 -15.56 9.57
C VAL A 237 -0.72 -14.32 10.45
N ALA A 238 -0.74 -14.48 11.78
CA ALA A 238 -0.66 -13.35 12.71
C ALA A 238 0.65 -12.55 12.56
N ARG A 239 1.79 -13.23 12.33
CA ARG A 239 3.07 -12.56 12.07
C ARG A 239 3.04 -11.81 10.75
N GLY A 240 2.53 -12.42 9.68
CA GLY A 240 2.33 -11.76 8.40
C GLY A 240 1.50 -10.50 8.54
N ALA A 241 0.36 -10.60 9.24
CA ALA A 241 -0.54 -9.48 9.49
C ALA A 241 0.13 -8.34 10.28
N TRP A 242 0.85 -8.64 11.37
CA TRP A 242 1.59 -7.60 12.11
C TRP A 242 2.72 -6.96 11.30
N SER A 243 3.43 -7.75 10.49
CA SER A 243 4.42 -7.22 9.55
C SER A 243 3.77 -6.31 8.51
N THR A 244 2.59 -6.67 8.00
CA THR A 244 1.81 -5.83 7.09
C THR A 244 1.44 -4.51 7.76
N VAL A 245 0.91 -4.52 8.99
CA VAL A 245 0.60 -3.29 9.75
C VAL A 245 1.83 -2.39 9.86
N ALA A 246 2.98 -2.94 10.24
CA ALA A 246 4.22 -2.17 10.35
C ALA A 246 4.65 -1.57 9.00
N LEU A 247 4.57 -2.36 7.93
CA LEU A 247 4.91 -1.92 6.58
C LEU A 247 3.99 -0.78 6.09
N VAL A 248 2.67 -0.96 6.19
CA VAL A 248 1.73 0.07 5.71
C VAL A 248 1.70 1.30 6.59
N ALA A 249 2.02 1.19 7.89
CA ALA A 249 2.22 2.35 8.74
C ALA A 249 3.44 3.17 8.29
N ALA A 250 4.56 2.51 7.97
CA ALA A 250 5.75 3.19 7.46
C ALA A 250 5.48 3.86 6.10
N ILE A 251 4.84 3.14 5.17
CA ILE A 251 4.47 3.69 3.87
C ILE A 251 3.47 4.84 4.03
N GLY A 252 2.44 4.70 4.88
CA GLY A 252 1.44 5.74 5.13
C GLY A 252 2.03 7.02 5.71
N ILE A 253 3.01 6.92 6.61
CA ILE A 253 3.79 8.08 7.06
C ILE A 253 4.54 8.71 5.88
N GLY A 254 5.14 7.90 5.01
CA GLY A 254 5.80 8.35 3.79
C GLY A 254 4.84 9.11 2.86
N VAL A 255 3.65 8.57 2.60
CA VAL A 255 2.60 9.25 1.81
C VAL A 255 2.25 10.60 2.44
N GLY A 256 2.07 10.66 3.76
CA GLY A 256 1.72 11.89 4.48
C GLY A 256 2.83 12.96 4.55
N THR A 257 4.10 12.61 4.32
CA THR A 257 5.24 13.49 4.60
C THR A 257 6.14 13.78 3.40
N VAL A 258 6.29 12.82 2.48
CA VAL A 258 7.22 12.88 1.34
C VAL A 258 6.58 12.37 0.05
N TRP A 259 5.29 12.68 -0.15
CA TRP A 259 4.48 12.19 -1.28
C TRP A 259 5.17 12.26 -2.66
N PRO A 260 5.73 13.40 -3.11
CA PRO A 260 6.31 13.47 -4.46
C PRO A 260 7.46 12.48 -4.66
N TRP A 261 8.31 12.31 -3.65
CA TRP A 261 9.40 11.34 -3.71
C TRP A 261 8.89 9.91 -3.72
N LEU A 262 7.91 9.59 -2.87
CA LEU A 262 7.35 8.23 -2.79
C LEU A 262 6.61 7.84 -4.08
N PHE A 263 5.86 8.77 -4.66
CA PHE A 263 5.19 8.58 -5.96
C PHE A 263 6.21 8.26 -7.05
N THR A 264 7.28 9.06 -7.17
CA THR A 264 8.35 8.80 -8.15
C THR A 264 9.05 7.47 -7.90
N ALA A 265 9.47 7.18 -6.67
CA ALA A 265 10.16 5.94 -6.33
C ALA A 265 9.31 4.70 -6.62
N PHE A 266 7.99 4.77 -6.37
CA PHE A 266 7.06 3.70 -6.74
C PHE A 266 7.06 3.44 -8.24
N HIS A 267 7.00 4.50 -9.05
CA HIS A 267 6.98 4.34 -10.51
C HIS A 267 8.32 3.87 -11.06
N GLU A 268 9.44 4.36 -10.55
CA GLU A 268 10.80 3.92 -10.96
C GLU A 268 11.06 2.44 -10.66
N VAL A 269 10.44 1.88 -9.61
CA VAL A 269 10.55 0.45 -9.28
C VAL A 269 9.70 -0.42 -10.24
N LEU A 270 8.58 0.10 -10.74
CA LEU A 270 7.61 -0.71 -11.49
C LEU A 270 7.68 -0.53 -13.01
N PHE A 271 8.17 0.62 -13.48
CA PHE A 271 8.12 1.04 -14.87
C PHE A 271 9.50 1.52 -15.35
N PRO A 272 9.83 1.30 -16.63
CA PRO A 272 11.05 1.85 -17.22
C PRO A 272 11.11 3.39 -17.14
N PRO A 273 12.32 3.99 -17.12
CA PRO A 273 12.46 5.45 -17.15
C PRO A 273 11.82 6.06 -18.40
N GLY A 274 11.05 7.14 -18.22
CA GLY A 274 10.45 7.91 -19.32
C GLY A 274 9.12 7.37 -19.85
N THR A 275 8.56 6.30 -19.27
CA THR A 275 7.31 5.67 -19.76
C THR A 275 6.06 6.02 -18.95
N TRP A 276 6.19 6.83 -17.90
CA TRP A 276 5.09 7.10 -16.95
C TRP A 276 4.91 8.57 -16.62
N GLN A 277 5.82 9.44 -17.06
CA GLN A 277 5.71 10.89 -16.89
C GLN A 277 4.96 11.50 -18.07
N PHE A 278 3.88 12.23 -17.78
CA PHE A 278 3.07 12.92 -18.78
C PHE A 278 2.89 14.39 -18.42
N ALA A 279 2.50 15.20 -19.40
CA ALA A 279 2.18 16.61 -19.17
C ALA A 279 0.94 16.76 -18.28
N ASP A 280 0.86 17.85 -17.53
CA ASP A 280 -0.27 18.09 -16.62
C ASP A 280 -1.62 18.23 -17.35
N ASP A 281 -1.59 18.60 -18.63
CA ASP A 281 -2.74 18.72 -19.53
C ASP A 281 -3.00 17.45 -20.37
N SER A 282 -2.26 16.36 -20.12
CA SER A 282 -2.51 15.09 -20.80
C SER A 282 -3.87 14.51 -20.40
N GLY A 283 -4.46 13.66 -21.26
CA GLY A 283 -5.73 13.02 -20.97
C GLY A 283 -5.66 12.18 -19.68
N LEU A 284 -4.55 11.47 -19.46
CA LEU A 284 -4.36 10.66 -18.26
C LEU A 284 -4.27 11.49 -16.98
N ILE A 285 -3.47 12.56 -16.96
CA ILE A 285 -3.30 13.39 -15.75
C ILE A 285 -4.56 14.22 -15.47
N THR A 286 -5.22 14.71 -16.53
CA THR A 286 -6.49 15.43 -16.41
C THR A 286 -7.59 14.55 -15.79
N LEU A 287 -7.69 13.29 -16.22
CA LEU A 287 -8.64 12.35 -15.64
C LEU A 287 -8.23 11.88 -14.24
N PHE A 288 -6.96 11.55 -14.02
CA PHE A 288 -6.46 11.01 -12.74
C PHE A 288 -5.38 11.93 -12.14
N PRO A 289 -5.76 13.08 -11.58
CA PRO A 289 -4.82 14.07 -11.07
C PRO A 289 -4.12 13.58 -9.81
N GLY A 290 -3.04 14.24 -9.41
CA GLY A 290 -2.24 13.84 -8.24
C GLY A 290 -3.04 13.63 -6.95
N VAL A 291 -4.14 14.38 -6.76
CA VAL A 291 -5.07 14.21 -5.63
C VAL A 291 -5.67 12.80 -5.61
N PHE A 292 -6.15 12.30 -6.75
CA PHE A 292 -6.70 10.94 -6.87
C PHE A 292 -5.69 9.87 -6.40
N TRP A 293 -4.43 10.00 -6.82
CA TRP A 293 -3.38 9.06 -6.46
C TRP A 293 -2.97 9.17 -4.99
N TYR A 294 -2.92 10.38 -4.46
CA TYR A 294 -2.64 10.62 -3.04
C TYR A 294 -3.73 10.00 -2.15
N ASP A 295 -4.99 10.30 -2.43
CA ASP A 295 -6.13 9.76 -1.69
C ASP A 295 -6.21 8.23 -1.79
N SER A 296 -5.98 7.68 -2.98
CA SER A 296 -5.93 6.23 -3.18
C SER A 296 -4.79 5.57 -2.40
N ALA A 297 -3.62 6.22 -2.30
CA ALA A 297 -2.51 5.71 -1.50
C ALA A 297 -2.82 5.73 0.01
N ILE A 298 -3.44 6.79 0.51
CA ILE A 298 -3.91 6.88 1.90
C ILE A 298 -4.98 5.82 2.18
N ALA A 299 -5.97 5.67 1.29
CA ALA A 299 -7.03 4.68 1.41
C ALA A 299 -6.45 3.26 1.40
N LEU A 300 -5.52 2.96 0.48
CA LEU A 300 -4.84 1.67 0.40
C LEU A 300 -4.13 1.33 1.72
N ALA A 301 -3.35 2.27 2.27
CA ALA A 301 -2.66 2.07 3.54
C ALA A 301 -3.65 1.86 4.70
N GLY A 302 -4.70 2.68 4.79
CA GLY A 302 -5.71 2.62 5.84
C GLY A 302 -6.52 1.32 5.82
N LEU A 303 -7.08 0.95 4.66
CA LEU A 303 -7.86 -0.28 4.49
C LEU A 303 -7.00 -1.52 4.80
N THR A 304 -5.79 -1.57 4.24
CA THR A 304 -4.86 -2.69 4.49
C THR A 304 -4.49 -2.79 5.97
N ALA A 305 -4.31 -1.66 6.67
CA ALA A 305 -4.04 -1.66 8.11
C ALA A 305 -5.21 -2.22 8.91
N VAL A 306 -6.44 -1.80 8.63
CA VAL A 306 -7.65 -2.27 9.31
C VAL A 306 -7.85 -3.77 9.11
N GLU A 307 -7.74 -4.25 7.87
CA GLU A 307 -7.85 -5.67 7.54
C GLU A 307 -6.76 -6.50 8.22
N ALA A 308 -5.50 -6.02 8.19
CA ALA A 308 -4.38 -6.71 8.82
C ALA A 308 -4.55 -6.78 10.35
N LEU A 309 -5.04 -5.72 11.00
CA LEU A 309 -5.35 -5.73 12.44
C LEU A 309 -6.45 -6.76 12.76
N GLY A 310 -7.53 -6.79 11.98
CA GLY A 310 -8.59 -7.78 12.11
C GLY A 310 -8.07 -9.22 11.95
N LEU A 311 -7.26 -9.45 10.92
CA LEU A 311 -6.64 -10.74 10.64
C LEU A 311 -5.66 -11.18 11.74
N ALA A 312 -4.87 -10.25 12.29
CA ALA A 312 -3.99 -10.52 13.43
C ALA A 312 -4.79 -10.94 14.68
N GLY A 313 -5.92 -10.27 14.94
CA GLY A 313 -6.83 -10.61 16.03
C GLY A 313 -7.44 -12.01 15.87
N LEU A 314 -8.00 -12.30 14.69
CA LEU A 314 -8.59 -13.59 14.35
C LEU A 314 -7.56 -14.73 14.46
N ALA A 315 -6.42 -14.59 13.80
CA ALA A 315 -5.36 -15.59 13.82
C ALA A 315 -4.79 -15.78 15.25
N GLY A 316 -4.67 -14.70 16.02
CA GLY A 316 -4.27 -14.76 17.43
C GLY A 316 -5.25 -15.56 18.30
N TRP A 317 -6.56 -15.38 18.09
CA TRP A 317 -7.60 -16.14 18.77
C TRP A 317 -7.59 -17.63 18.37
N LEU A 318 -7.55 -17.93 17.06
CA LEU A 318 -7.47 -19.30 16.55
C LEU A 318 -6.23 -20.03 17.08
N ARG A 319 -5.09 -19.36 17.15
CA ARG A 319 -3.86 -19.92 17.73
C ARG A 319 -4.04 -20.37 19.18
N ARG A 320 -4.71 -19.56 20.02
CA ARG A 320 -4.99 -19.91 21.42
C ARG A 320 -5.90 -21.12 21.52
N ARG A 321 -6.95 -21.20 20.68
CA ARG A 321 -7.87 -22.35 20.64
C ARG A 321 -7.18 -23.63 20.20
N ALA A 322 -6.36 -23.57 19.15
CA ALA A 322 -5.63 -24.72 18.63
C ALA A 322 -4.59 -25.24 19.63
N ALA A 323 -3.91 -24.33 20.36
CA ALA A 323 -2.91 -24.68 21.36
C ALA A 323 -3.51 -25.26 22.65
N ALA A 324 -4.72 -24.83 23.05
CA ALA A 324 -5.38 -25.33 24.24
C ALA A 324 -5.85 -26.79 24.13
N GLY A 325 -5.95 -27.32 22.90
CA GLY A 325 -6.34 -28.70 22.65
C GLY A 325 -5.24 -29.63 22.12
N ALA A 326 -3.99 -29.14 22.05
CA ALA A 326 -2.81 -29.85 21.51
C ALA A 326 -1.84 -30.29 22.61
#